data_AF-A0A917DYS4-F1
#
_entry.id   AF-A0A917DYS4-F1
#
_cell.length_a   1.000
_cell.length_b   1.000
_cell.length_c   1.000
_cell.angle_alpha   90.00
_cell.angle_beta   90.00
_cell.angle_gamma   90.00
#
_symmetry.space_group_name_H-M   'P 1'
#
loop_
_entity.id
_entity.type
_entity.pdbx_description
1 polymer ?
#
loop_
_entity_poly.entity_id
_entity_poly.type
_entity_poly.pdbx_seq_one_letter_code
_entity_poly.pdbx_strand_id
1 'polypeptide(L)'
;MMGYEQKITDYYEVLKVNPRCDARVLELAYHHFAKMYHPDNRETSDPRKFSEVIEAYRVLRDPQRRSEYDRRYQAGEPRVAAAPDTSGIVDEETAISDGEVHAKILLTLYKRRRENGSDPGMIGWFIQEMLGCSQDIFDFHIWYLKSKGFIEVTEQGTIAVTVDGIDHVINTSKATQAETLMLQEAKLRGS
;
A
#
# COMPACT_ATOMS: atom_id res chain seq x y z
N MET A 1 -1.67 -33.21 24.55
CA MET A 1 -2.52 -32.63 23.47
C MET A 1 -2.11 -31.19 23.29
N MET A 2 -1.39 -30.85 22.22
CA MET A 2 -1.17 -29.45 21.86
C MET A 2 -2.50 -28.88 21.35
N GLY A 3 -3.07 -27.94 22.10
CA GLY A 3 -4.20 -27.16 21.64
C GLY A 3 -3.72 -26.30 20.47
N TYR A 4 -4.23 -26.59 19.27
CA TYR A 4 -4.08 -25.68 18.15
C TYR A 4 -5.03 -24.52 18.41
N GLU A 5 -4.45 -23.41 18.85
CA GLU A 5 -5.07 -22.09 18.89
C GLU A 5 -5.63 -21.82 17.49
N GLN A 6 -6.95 -21.96 17.33
CA GLN A 6 -7.67 -21.58 16.12
C GLN A 6 -7.56 -20.07 15.99
N LYS A 7 -6.47 -19.61 15.38
CA LYS A 7 -6.29 -18.21 15.02
C LYS A 7 -7.46 -17.86 14.11
N ILE A 8 -8.33 -16.93 14.55
CA ILE A 8 -9.43 -16.43 13.73
C ILE A 8 -8.79 -15.79 12.50
N THR A 9 -8.85 -16.50 11.38
CA THR A 9 -8.27 -16.05 10.11
C THR A 9 -9.15 -14.93 9.56
N ASP A 10 -8.69 -13.69 9.70
CA ASP A 10 -9.30 -12.53 9.06
C ASP A 10 -9.06 -12.62 7.54
N TYR A 11 -10.12 -12.84 6.76
CA TYR A 11 -10.03 -13.02 5.31
C TYR A 11 -9.56 -11.76 4.59
N TYR A 12 -9.85 -10.58 5.15
CA TYR A 12 -9.34 -9.31 4.63
C TYR A 12 -7.84 -9.21 4.88
N GLU A 13 -7.35 -9.67 6.03
CA GLU A 13 -5.91 -9.74 6.33
C GLU A 13 -5.17 -10.81 5.52
N VAL A 14 -5.80 -11.95 5.21
CA VAL A 14 -5.18 -13.00 4.38
C VAL A 14 -4.92 -12.51 2.97
N LEU A 15 -5.90 -11.82 2.38
CA LEU A 15 -5.75 -11.24 1.05
C LEU A 15 -5.13 -9.84 1.08
N LYS A 16 -4.85 -9.30 2.28
CA LYS A 16 -4.32 -7.94 2.46
C LYS A 16 -5.12 -6.88 1.70
N VAL A 17 -6.45 -6.98 1.79
CA VAL A 17 -7.40 -6.07 1.14
C VAL A 17 -8.33 -5.42 2.16
N ASN A 18 -8.75 -4.18 1.88
CA ASN A 18 -9.67 -3.44 2.74
C ASN A 18 -11.08 -4.10 2.75
N PRO A 19 -11.83 -4.07 3.87
CA PRO A 19 -13.24 -4.46 3.90
C PRO A 19 -14.14 -3.73 2.89
N ARG A 20 -13.72 -2.54 2.42
CA ARG A 20 -14.36 -1.74 1.37
C ARG A 20 -13.76 -1.94 -0.02
N CYS A 21 -12.83 -2.89 -0.21
CA CYS A 21 -12.23 -3.15 -1.52
C CYS A 21 -13.30 -3.57 -2.54
N ASP A 22 -13.12 -3.10 -3.77
CA ASP A 22 -13.93 -3.54 -4.90
C ASP A 22 -13.56 -4.96 -5.34
N ALA A 23 -14.40 -5.55 -6.19
CA ALA A 23 -14.21 -6.91 -6.67
C ALA A 23 -12.93 -7.09 -7.50
N ARG A 24 -12.46 -6.03 -8.19
CA ARG A 24 -11.25 -6.09 -9.02
C ARG A 24 -10.01 -6.16 -8.14
N VAL A 25 -9.91 -5.29 -7.13
CA VAL A 25 -8.84 -5.29 -6.13
C VAL A 25 -8.76 -6.64 -5.42
N LEU A 26 -9.92 -7.19 -5.05
CA LEU A 26 -10.01 -8.52 -4.43
C LEU A 26 -9.47 -9.64 -5.35
N GLU A 27 -9.81 -9.60 -6.64
CA GLU A 27 -9.36 -10.57 -7.65
C GLU A 27 -7.84 -10.49 -7.90
N LEU A 28 -7.29 -9.27 -7.98
CA LEU A 28 -5.85 -9.06 -8.12
C LEU A 28 -5.05 -9.55 -6.93
N ALA A 29 -5.52 -9.25 -5.72
CA ALA A 29 -4.91 -9.74 -4.49
C ALA A 29 -4.91 -11.27 -4.46
N TYR A 30 -6.04 -11.89 -4.80
CA TYR A 30 -6.12 -13.34 -4.93
C TYR A 30 -5.11 -13.90 -5.92
N HIS A 31 -5.05 -13.38 -7.15
CA HIS A 31 -4.09 -13.87 -8.15
C HIS A 31 -2.63 -13.70 -7.73
N HIS A 32 -2.31 -12.59 -7.08
CA HIS A 32 -0.97 -12.33 -6.57
C HIS A 32 -0.56 -13.36 -5.51
N PHE A 33 -1.38 -13.53 -4.46
CA PHE A 33 -1.06 -14.46 -3.39
C PHE A 33 -1.19 -15.93 -3.80
N ALA A 34 -2.12 -16.26 -4.69
CA ALA A 34 -2.25 -17.60 -5.25
C ALA A 34 -0.99 -17.99 -6.04
N LYS A 35 -0.44 -17.08 -6.85
CA LYS A 35 0.82 -17.30 -7.58
C LYS A 35 2.03 -17.37 -6.64
N MET A 36 2.05 -16.54 -5.60
CA MET A 36 3.12 -16.55 -4.61
C MET A 36 3.16 -17.88 -3.84
N TYR A 37 2.01 -18.36 -3.35
CA TYR A 37 1.96 -19.57 -2.51
C TYR A 37 1.70 -20.87 -3.29
N HIS A 38 1.61 -20.82 -4.62
CA HIS A 38 1.35 -21.99 -5.45
C HIS A 38 2.38 -23.11 -5.21
N PRO A 39 1.98 -24.41 -5.18
CA PRO A 39 2.91 -25.52 -5.01
C PRO A 39 4.01 -25.59 -6.09
N ASP A 40 3.75 -25.04 -7.28
CA ASP A 40 4.76 -24.97 -8.35
C ASP A 40 5.80 -23.85 -8.16
N ASN A 41 5.60 -22.95 -7.20
CA ASN A 41 6.55 -21.88 -6.90
C ASN A 41 7.61 -22.36 -5.89
N ARG A 42 8.83 -22.61 -6.36
CA ARG A 42 9.91 -23.22 -5.56
C ARG A 42 10.47 -22.34 -4.44
N GLU A 43 10.23 -21.02 -4.46
CA GLU A 43 10.78 -20.08 -3.48
C GLU A 43 9.81 -19.79 -2.36
N THR A 44 8.53 -19.59 -2.70
CA THR A 44 7.51 -19.12 -1.76
C THR A 44 6.32 -20.07 -1.60
N SER A 45 6.40 -21.32 -2.10
CA SER A 45 5.31 -22.30 -1.93
C SER A 45 4.97 -22.50 -0.47
N ASP A 46 3.69 -22.31 -0.14
CA ASP A 46 3.17 -22.58 1.20
C ASP A 46 1.74 -23.11 1.06
N PRO A 47 1.52 -24.43 1.14
CA PRO A 47 0.20 -25.04 0.99
C PRO A 47 -0.83 -24.54 2.00
N ARG A 48 -0.40 -24.12 3.19
CA ARG A 48 -1.31 -23.60 4.23
C ARG A 48 -1.81 -22.22 3.82
N LYS A 49 -0.90 -21.30 3.50
CA LYS A 49 -1.27 -19.95 3.02
C LYS A 49 -2.04 -19.99 1.71
N PHE A 50 -1.71 -20.92 0.81
CA PHE A 50 -2.46 -21.13 -0.42
C PHE A 50 -3.93 -21.50 -0.14
N SER A 51 -4.15 -22.41 0.82
CA SER A 51 -5.51 -22.80 1.24
C SER A 51 -6.26 -21.63 1.89
N GLU A 52 -5.59 -20.85 2.74
CA GLU A 52 -6.15 -19.65 3.36
C GLU A 52 -6.57 -18.60 2.31
N VAL A 53 -5.71 -18.35 1.32
CA VAL A 53 -5.97 -17.40 0.21
C VAL A 53 -7.17 -17.84 -0.63
N ILE A 54 -7.29 -19.14 -0.93
CA ILE A 54 -8.45 -19.67 -1.66
C ILE A 54 -9.74 -19.49 -0.86
N GLU A 55 -9.74 -19.84 0.43
CA GLU A 55 -10.95 -19.75 1.24
C GLU A 55 -11.35 -18.29 1.51
N ALA A 56 -10.38 -17.41 1.75
CA ALA A 56 -10.62 -15.98 1.88
C ALA A 56 -11.26 -15.41 0.61
N TYR A 57 -10.70 -15.71 -0.57
CA TYR A 57 -11.26 -15.24 -1.84
C TYR A 57 -12.65 -15.81 -2.09
N ARG A 58 -12.86 -17.09 -1.80
CA ARG A 58 -14.17 -17.75 -1.96
C ARG A 58 -15.27 -17.10 -1.12
N VAL A 59 -14.96 -16.67 0.10
CA VAL A 59 -15.91 -15.98 0.98
C VAL A 59 -16.14 -14.53 0.55
N LEU A 60 -15.06 -13.79 0.26
CA LEU A 60 -15.13 -12.36 -0.04
C LEU A 60 -15.63 -12.04 -1.46
N ARG A 61 -15.48 -12.97 -2.41
CA ARG A 61 -15.95 -12.84 -3.79
C ARG A 61 -17.46 -12.86 -3.91
N ASP A 62 -18.12 -13.67 -3.08
CA ASP A 62 -19.56 -13.85 -3.11
C ASP A 62 -20.23 -12.77 -2.25
N PRO A 63 -21.07 -11.88 -2.82
CA PRO A 63 -21.67 -10.78 -2.07
C PRO A 63 -22.49 -11.22 -0.86
N GLN A 64 -23.18 -12.37 -0.96
CA GLN A 64 -24.00 -12.89 0.14
C GLN A 64 -23.11 -13.44 1.25
N ARG A 65 -22.08 -14.22 0.90
CA ARG A 65 -21.12 -14.75 1.88
C ARG A 65 -20.28 -13.64 2.52
N ARG A 66 -19.88 -12.62 1.75
CA ARG A 66 -19.19 -11.43 2.24
C ARG A 66 -20.07 -10.66 3.22
N SER A 67 -21.35 -10.46 2.92
CA SER A 67 -22.28 -9.79 3.85
C SER A 67 -22.49 -10.58 5.15
N GLU A 68 -22.58 -11.91 5.08
CA GLU A 68 -22.62 -12.77 6.26
C GLU A 68 -21.34 -12.69 7.09
N TYR A 69 -20.19 -12.69 6.41
CA TYR A 69 -18.89 -12.52 7.04
C TYR A 69 -18.78 -11.15 7.70
N ASP A 70 -19.13 -10.07 7.00
CA ASP A 70 -19.08 -8.69 7.49
C ASP A 70 -19.97 -8.49 8.72
N ARG A 71 -21.15 -9.10 8.76
CA ARG A 71 -22.02 -9.06 9.95
C ARG A 71 -21.36 -9.70 11.18
N ARG A 72 -20.62 -10.80 10.99
CA ARG A 72 -19.88 -11.47 12.07
C ARG A 72 -18.60 -10.72 12.42
N TYR A 73 -17.95 -10.14 11.41
CA TYR A 73 -16.77 -9.29 11.53
C TYR A 73 -17.06 -8.05 12.37
N GLN A 74 -18.24 -7.45 12.20
CA GLN A 74 -18.70 -6.29 12.97
C GLN A 74 -19.21 -6.64 14.38
N ALA A 75 -19.65 -7.88 14.61
CA ALA A 75 -20.21 -8.33 15.89
C ALA A 75 -19.17 -8.86 16.90
N GLY A 76 -17.90 -9.00 16.50
CA GLY A 76 -16.80 -9.60 17.28
C GLY A 76 -15.84 -8.62 17.97
N GLU A 77 -16.32 -7.45 18.42
CA GLU A 77 -15.58 -6.38 19.11
C GLU A 77 -14.72 -5.40 18.27
N PRO A 78 -14.44 -4.18 18.77
CA PRO A 78 -14.09 -3.02 17.97
C PRO A 78 -12.64 -3.08 17.46
N ARG A 79 -12.41 -2.80 16.17
CA ARG A 79 -11.09 -2.34 15.73
C ARG A 79 -10.90 -0.90 16.18
N VAL A 80 -10.49 -0.73 17.44
CA VAL A 80 -9.56 0.33 17.81
C VAL A 80 -8.20 -0.33 17.97
N ALA A 81 -7.56 -0.64 16.85
CA ALA A 81 -6.14 -0.33 16.78
C ALA A 81 -6.10 1.08 16.20
N ALA A 82 -6.41 2.05 17.06
CA ALA A 82 -5.90 3.39 16.84
C ALA A 82 -4.41 3.23 16.53
N ALA A 83 -3.94 4.07 15.62
CA ALA A 83 -2.56 4.50 15.67
C ALA A 83 -2.11 4.70 17.13
N PRO A 84 -0.80 4.71 17.45
CA PRO A 84 -0.38 5.43 18.64
C PRO A 84 -1.19 6.72 18.71
N ASP A 85 -1.89 6.93 19.82
CA ASP A 85 -2.54 8.19 20.14
C ASP A 85 -1.44 9.25 20.12
N THR A 86 -1.16 9.82 18.94
CA THR A 86 -0.50 11.10 18.82
C THR A 86 -1.56 12.11 19.18
N SER A 87 -1.80 12.21 20.48
CA SER A 87 -2.69 13.15 21.10
C SER A 87 -2.59 14.53 20.43
N GLY A 88 -3.59 14.85 19.61
CA GLY A 88 -4.11 16.20 19.40
C GLY A 88 -3.25 17.28 18.72
N ILE A 89 -2.02 17.02 18.31
CA ILE A 89 -1.20 18.02 17.59
C ILE A 89 -0.56 17.36 16.38
N VAL A 90 -1.06 17.66 15.18
CA VAL A 90 -0.27 17.54 13.95
C VAL A 90 0.76 18.66 14.03
N ASP A 91 1.99 18.34 14.40
CA ASP A 91 3.09 19.29 14.44
C ASP A 91 3.74 19.42 13.05
N GLU A 92 4.64 20.42 12.92
CA GLU A 92 5.37 20.64 11.68
C GLU A 92 6.20 19.40 11.28
N GLU A 93 6.66 18.62 12.25
CA GLU A 93 7.43 17.39 12.03
C GLU A 93 6.60 16.30 11.33
N THR A 94 5.35 16.12 11.75
CA THR A 94 4.41 15.19 11.09
C THR A 94 4.15 15.61 9.64
N ALA A 95 3.93 16.90 9.38
CA ALA A 95 3.71 17.41 8.02
C ALA A 95 4.94 17.25 7.11
N ILE A 96 6.15 17.41 7.67
CA ILE A 96 7.41 17.17 6.95
C ILE A 96 7.54 15.68 6.62
N SER A 97 7.29 14.80 7.58
CA SER A 97 7.30 13.34 7.39
C SER A 97 6.31 12.91 6.29
N ASP A 98 5.11 13.47 6.27
CA ASP A 98 4.12 13.22 5.22
C ASP A 98 4.64 13.62 3.83
N GLY A 99 5.35 14.73 3.75
CA GLY A 99 6.05 15.17 2.53
C GLY A 99 7.09 14.15 2.06
N GLU A 100 7.87 13.58 2.97
CA GLU A 100 8.82 12.52 2.64
C GLU A 100 8.12 11.23 2.16
N VAL A 101 7.00 10.87 2.78
CA VAL A 101 6.20 9.70 2.38
C VAL A 101 5.65 9.91 0.97
N HIS A 102 5.10 11.10 0.66
CA HIS A 102 4.66 11.45 -0.69
C HIS A 102 5.80 11.31 -1.71
N ALA A 103 6.99 11.82 -1.41
CA ALA A 103 8.16 11.69 -2.27
C ALA A 103 8.56 10.23 -2.49
N LYS A 104 8.57 9.40 -1.44
CA LYS A 104 8.86 7.95 -1.53
C LYS A 104 7.86 7.21 -2.41
N ILE A 105 6.56 7.48 -2.26
CA ILE A 105 5.51 6.90 -3.11
C ILE A 105 5.78 7.26 -4.57
N LEU A 106 5.95 8.55 -4.88
CA LEU A 106 6.14 9.01 -6.25
C LEU A 106 7.43 8.49 -6.88
N LEU A 107 8.55 8.46 -6.14
CA LEU A 107 9.82 7.90 -6.61
C LEU A 107 9.70 6.40 -6.90
N THR A 108 8.96 5.66 -6.07
CA THR A 108 8.75 4.22 -6.28
C THR A 108 7.93 3.97 -7.54
N LEU A 109 6.82 4.69 -7.72
CA LEU A 109 5.98 4.59 -8.91
C LEU A 109 6.73 5.07 -10.17
N TYR A 110 7.55 6.11 -10.07
CA TYR A 110 8.43 6.59 -11.14
C TYR A 110 9.43 5.50 -11.56
N LYS A 111 10.11 4.87 -10.60
CA LYS A 111 11.01 3.75 -10.87
C LYS A 111 10.28 2.60 -11.56
N ARG A 112 9.10 2.22 -11.07
CA ARG A 112 8.25 1.18 -11.67
C ARG A 112 7.87 1.51 -13.13
N ARG A 113 7.47 2.75 -13.41
CA ARG A 113 7.12 3.26 -14.75
C ARG A 113 8.31 3.18 -15.72
N ARG A 114 9.53 3.43 -15.24
CA ARG A 114 10.77 3.33 -16.04
C ARG A 114 11.18 1.89 -16.33
N GLU A 115 10.99 0.99 -15.37
CA GLU A 115 11.36 -0.42 -15.51
C GLU A 115 10.33 -1.21 -16.32
N ASN A 116 9.04 -0.84 -16.25
CA ASN A 116 7.95 -1.54 -16.91
C ASN A 116 7.00 -0.54 -17.61
N GLY A 117 7.22 -0.31 -18.91
CA GLY A 117 6.40 0.61 -19.70
C GLY A 117 4.96 0.13 -19.95
N SER A 118 4.74 -1.19 -20.02
CA SER A 118 3.43 -1.78 -20.35
C SER A 118 2.56 -2.07 -19.13
N ASP A 119 3.16 -2.27 -17.94
CA ASP A 119 2.45 -2.47 -16.67
C ASP A 119 3.09 -1.60 -15.58
N PRO A 120 2.71 -0.32 -15.54
CA PRO A 120 3.32 0.64 -14.64
C PRO A 120 2.65 0.69 -13.26
N GLY A 121 1.55 -0.05 -13.09
CA GLY A 121 0.76 -0.05 -11.88
C GLY A 121 1.43 -0.84 -10.75
N MET A 122 1.21 -0.40 -9.53
CA MET A 122 1.63 -1.08 -8.31
C MET A 122 0.43 -1.32 -7.42
N ILE A 123 0.32 -2.52 -6.84
CA ILE A 123 -0.78 -2.85 -5.92
C ILE A 123 -0.63 -1.99 -4.66
N GLY A 124 -1.71 -1.34 -4.23
CA GLY A 124 -1.69 -0.39 -3.11
C GLY A 124 -1.12 -0.97 -1.81
N TRP A 125 -1.46 -2.22 -1.48
CA TRP A 125 -0.90 -2.91 -0.31
C TRP A 125 0.63 -3.02 -0.35
N PHE A 126 1.24 -3.26 -1.51
CA PHE A 126 2.69 -3.35 -1.61
C PHE A 126 3.36 -2.01 -1.26
N ILE A 127 2.72 -0.89 -1.62
CA ILE A 127 3.17 0.45 -1.26
C ILE A 127 2.99 0.68 0.25
N GLN A 128 1.83 0.32 0.80
CA GLN A 128 1.55 0.44 2.23
C GLN A 128 2.55 -0.34 3.09
N GLU A 129 2.85 -1.59 2.71
CA GLU A 129 3.82 -2.44 3.39
C GLU A 129 5.23 -1.86 3.33
N MET A 130 5.65 -1.35 2.17
CA MET A 130 6.95 -0.70 1.99
C MET A 130 7.09 0.55 2.88
N LEU A 131 6.00 1.28 3.09
CA LEU A 131 5.97 2.46 3.95
C LEU A 131 5.85 2.11 5.44
N GLY A 132 5.43 0.88 5.77
CA GLY A 132 5.20 0.44 7.15
C GLY A 132 4.12 1.25 7.88
N CYS A 133 3.16 1.82 7.14
CA CYS A 133 2.15 2.74 7.67
C CYS A 133 0.77 2.08 7.87
N SER A 134 -0.05 2.66 8.74
CA SER A 134 -1.43 2.21 8.93
C SER A 134 -2.28 2.49 7.68
N GLN A 135 -3.42 1.80 7.55
CA GLN A 135 -4.33 1.99 6.42
C GLN A 135 -4.83 3.43 6.32
N ASP A 136 -5.18 4.05 7.45
CA ASP A 136 -5.76 5.41 7.44
C ASP A 136 -4.73 6.45 6.99
N ILE A 137 -3.47 6.28 7.39
CA ILE A 137 -2.35 7.12 6.95
C ILE A 137 -2.09 6.91 5.45
N PHE A 138 -2.08 5.66 5.00
CA PHE A 138 -1.92 5.35 3.58
C PHE A 138 -3.04 5.96 2.73
N ASP A 139 -4.30 5.79 3.15
CA ASP A 139 -5.47 6.34 2.46
C ASP A 139 -5.40 7.87 2.36
N PHE A 140 -4.91 8.55 3.41
CA PHE A 140 -4.63 9.99 3.39
C PHE A 140 -3.61 10.37 2.31
N HIS A 141 -2.45 9.70 2.26
CA HIS A 141 -1.43 10.00 1.25
C HIS A 141 -1.92 9.74 -0.18
N ILE A 142 -2.63 8.64 -0.39
CA ILE A 142 -3.22 8.31 -1.69
C ILE A 142 -4.28 9.33 -2.08
N TRP A 143 -5.15 9.73 -1.15
CA TRP A 143 -6.13 10.79 -1.40
C TRP A 143 -5.45 12.11 -1.81
N TYR A 144 -4.41 12.53 -1.08
CA TYR A 144 -3.68 13.76 -1.38
C TYR A 144 -3.03 13.72 -2.76
N LEU A 145 -2.24 12.68 -3.05
CA LEU A 145 -1.52 12.52 -4.30
C LEU A 145 -2.46 12.39 -5.51
N LYS A 146 -3.58 11.67 -5.33
CA LYS A 146 -4.62 11.56 -6.36
C LYS A 146 -5.31 12.90 -6.61
N SER A 147 -5.63 13.64 -5.55
CA SER A 147 -6.26 14.97 -5.66
C SER A 147 -5.35 16.00 -6.33
N LYS A 148 -4.03 15.85 -6.17
CA LYS A 148 -3.01 16.61 -6.90
C LYS A 148 -2.84 16.19 -8.36
N GLY A 149 -3.42 15.08 -8.78
CA GLY A 149 -3.25 14.51 -10.11
C GLY A 149 -1.91 13.81 -10.33
N PHE A 150 -1.12 13.55 -9.28
CA PHE A 150 0.21 12.94 -9.40
C PHE A 150 0.16 11.42 -9.57
N ILE A 151 -0.92 10.80 -9.10
CA ILE A 151 -1.17 9.37 -9.24
C ILE A 151 -2.58 9.13 -9.75
N GLU A 152 -2.76 7.99 -10.40
CA GLU A 152 -4.04 7.46 -10.82
C GLU A 152 -4.22 6.03 -10.32
N VAL A 153 -5.47 5.65 -10.05
CA VAL A 153 -5.83 4.26 -9.85
C VAL A 153 -6.32 3.74 -11.19
N THR A 154 -5.61 2.77 -11.76
CA THR A 154 -5.94 2.17 -13.05
C THR A 154 -7.28 1.42 -12.97
N GLU A 155 -7.84 1.06 -14.12
CA GLU A 155 -9.04 0.21 -14.18
C GLU A 155 -8.83 -1.16 -13.49
N GLN A 156 -7.57 -1.58 -13.39
CA GLN A 156 -7.12 -2.78 -12.71
C GLN A 156 -6.80 -2.50 -11.23
N GLY A 157 -7.30 -1.45 -10.59
CA GLY A 157 -7.12 -1.23 -9.14
C GLY A 157 -5.65 -1.07 -8.67
N THR A 158 -4.71 -0.90 -9.60
CA THR A 158 -3.30 -0.61 -9.31
C THR A 158 -3.05 0.89 -9.33
N ILE A 159 -2.06 1.35 -8.58
CA ILE A 159 -1.68 2.75 -8.48
C ILE A 159 -0.53 3.01 -9.45
N ALA A 160 -0.68 3.98 -10.34
CA ALA A 160 0.35 4.38 -11.29
C ALA A 160 0.65 5.89 -11.16
N VAL A 161 1.88 6.28 -11.46
CA VAL A 161 2.24 7.71 -11.54
C VAL A 161 1.77 8.29 -12.88
N THR A 162 1.27 9.52 -12.85
CA THR A 162 0.86 10.29 -14.02
C THR A 162 2.01 11.09 -14.61
N VAL A 163 1.81 11.75 -15.75
CA VAL A 163 2.80 12.70 -16.32
C VAL A 163 3.09 13.84 -15.34
N ASP A 164 2.06 14.42 -14.74
CA ASP A 164 2.22 15.51 -13.76
C ASP A 164 3.00 15.05 -12.52
N GLY A 165 2.77 13.81 -12.06
CA GLY A 165 3.55 13.20 -10.97
C GLY A 165 5.02 13.00 -11.33
N ILE A 166 5.30 12.60 -12.58
CA ILE A 166 6.68 12.46 -13.09
C ILE A 166 7.37 13.83 -13.15
N ASP A 167 6.71 14.84 -13.71
CA ASP A 167 7.26 16.19 -13.81
C ASP A 167 7.52 16.78 -12.43
N HIS A 168 6.63 16.53 -11.47
CA HIS A 168 6.85 16.91 -10.08
C HIS A 168 8.12 16.27 -9.50
N VAL A 169 8.30 14.96 -9.65
CA VAL A 169 9.52 14.26 -9.16
C VAL A 169 10.78 14.83 -9.81
N ILE A 170 10.77 15.07 -11.12
CA ILE A 170 11.91 15.62 -11.86
C ILE A 170 12.26 17.02 -11.35
N ASN A 171 11.26 17.90 -11.19
CA ASN A 171 11.47 19.27 -10.77
C ASN A 171 11.97 19.35 -9.32
N THR A 172 11.35 18.59 -8.41
CA THR A 172 11.79 18.51 -7.01
C THR A 172 13.22 17.97 -6.92
N SER A 173 13.56 16.92 -7.69
CA SER A 173 14.92 16.35 -7.69
C SER A 173 15.98 17.35 -8.20
N LYS A 174 15.66 18.13 -9.24
CA LYS A 174 16.54 19.19 -9.76
C LYS A 174 16.77 20.29 -8.72
N ALA A 175 15.72 20.70 -8.01
CA ALA A 175 15.82 21.71 -6.96
C ALA A 175 16.72 21.23 -5.81
N THR A 176 16.49 20.01 -5.30
CA THR A 176 17.32 19.41 -4.24
C THR A 176 18.78 19.26 -4.64
N GLN A 177 19.05 18.88 -5.89
CA GLN A 177 20.43 18.80 -6.40
C GLN A 177 21.11 20.16 -6.44
N ALA A 178 20.41 21.21 -6.88
CA ALA A 178 20.95 22.57 -6.92
C ALA A 178 21.28 23.10 -5.51
N GLU A 179 20.38 22.91 -4.53
CA GLU A 179 20.61 23.30 -3.14
C GLU A 179 21.83 22.57 -2.53
N THR A 180 21.94 21.27 -2.79
CA THR A 180 23.07 20.46 -2.31
C THR A 180 24.41 20.97 -2.84
N LEU A 181 24.47 21.30 -4.13
CA LEU A 181 25.66 21.86 -4.77
C LEU A 181 26.04 23.22 -4.18
N MET A 182 25.06 24.11 -3.97
CA MET A 182 25.30 25.42 -3.35
C MET A 182 25.86 25.30 -1.92
N LEU A 183 25.33 24.37 -1.12
CA LEU A 183 25.82 24.14 0.24
C LEU A 183 27.24 23.54 0.26
N GLN A 184 27.58 22.69 -0.71
CA GLN A 184 28.95 22.17 -0.87
C GLN A 184 29.92 23.29 -1.25
N GLU A 185 29.55 24.16 -2.20
CA GLU A 185 30.36 25.30 -2.59
C GLU A 185 30.55 26.32 -1.45
N ALA A 186 29.51 26.57 -0.65
CA ALA A 186 29.60 27.46 0.51
C ALA A 186 30.56 26.92 1.59
N LYS A 187 30.56 25.60 1.83
CA LYS A 187 31.51 24.95 2.74
C LYS A 187 32.96 25.02 2.23
N LEU A 188 33.16 24.91 0.93
CA LEU A 188 34.49 24.99 0.30
C LEU A 188 35.07 26.41 0.29
N ARG A 189 34.24 27.45 0.32
CA ARG A 189 34.68 28.86 0.38
C ARG A 189 34.91 29.38 1.81
N GLY A 190 34.42 28.65 2.82
CA GLY A 190 34.57 29.01 4.24
C GLY A 190 35.68 28.25 4.98
N SER A 191 36.37 27.32 4.31
CA SER A 191 37.58 26.62 4.78
C SER A 191 38.84 27.23 4.17
#